data_AF-A0A9W9EN14-F1
#
_entry.id   AF-A0A9W9EN14-F1
#
_cell.length_a   1.000
_cell.length_b   1.000
_cell.length_c   1.000
_cell.angle_alpha   90.00
_cell.angle_beta   90.00
_cell.angle_gamma   90.00
#
_symmetry.space_group_name_H-M   'P 1'
#
loop_
_entity.id
_entity.type
_entity.pdbx_description
1 polymer ?
#
loop_
_entity_poly.entity_id
_entity_poly.type
_entity_poly.pdbx_seq_one_letter_code
_entity_poly.pdbx_strand_id
1 'polypeptide(L)'
;MSSSSDVTLASTVLGTIGTVFWCIQLIPQVWYNWRQKKTEGLPAAMGLLWAACAVPMGVYLILQSIQYLQGSIDLLRSSSDPGWTGSTFDPDFKDILVGAVATVLLAAGLIPIYFELWKRQGRVIGLNWVFLSIDTLGGLFSLFALAAQGTFDILGGIMYIVVVLLEMGIYLSHIIWRIRFRGARKEAKASGRSLEDVLEDCCA
;
A
#
# COMPACT_ATOMS: atom_id res chain seq x y z
N MET A 1 -13.00 20.56 -27.02
CA MET A 1 -11.88 20.88 -26.11
C MET A 1 -12.21 20.64 -24.62
N SER A 2 -13.38 20.10 -24.25
CA SER A 2 -13.75 19.82 -22.85
C SER A 2 -13.28 18.46 -22.31
N SER A 3 -13.19 17.42 -23.14
CA SER A 3 -12.91 16.07 -22.62
C SER A 3 -11.54 15.93 -21.97
N SER A 4 -10.50 16.60 -22.48
CA SER A 4 -9.14 16.50 -21.93
C SER A 4 -9.00 17.18 -20.56
N SER A 5 -9.69 18.30 -20.32
CA SER A 5 -9.69 18.97 -19.02
C SER A 5 -10.45 18.16 -17.98
N ASP A 6 -11.58 17.56 -18.37
CA ASP A 6 -12.42 16.76 -17.47
C ASP A 6 -11.71 15.47 -17.02
N VAL A 7 -11.01 14.81 -17.96
CA VAL A 7 -10.15 13.64 -17.71
C VAL A 7 -9.02 13.98 -16.72
N THR A 8 -8.37 15.13 -16.90
CA THR A 8 -7.29 15.58 -16.00
C THR A 8 -7.83 15.92 -14.60
N LEU A 9 -8.96 16.60 -14.51
CA LEU A 9 -9.60 16.96 -13.24
C LEU A 9 -10.03 15.71 -12.46
N ALA A 10 -10.63 14.73 -13.14
CA ALA A 10 -11.06 13.48 -12.51
C ALA A 10 -9.87 12.71 -11.92
N SER A 11 -8.76 12.62 -12.67
CA SER A 11 -7.52 12.01 -12.19
C SER A 11 -6.99 12.70 -10.92
N THR A 12 -6.91 14.04 -10.92
CA THR A 12 -6.44 14.81 -9.75
C THR A 12 -7.35 14.62 -8.53
N VAL A 13 -8.67 14.65 -8.71
CA VAL A 13 -9.63 14.47 -7.61
C VAL A 13 -9.51 13.06 -7.01
N LEU A 14 -9.47 12.03 -7.85
CA LEU A 14 -9.35 10.64 -7.40
C LEU A 14 -8.01 10.39 -6.68
N GLY A 15 -6.90 10.92 -7.20
CA GLY A 15 -5.59 10.78 -6.58
C GLY A 15 -5.49 11.53 -5.24
N THR A 16 -6.14 12.69 -5.14
CA THR A 16 -6.23 13.44 -3.87
C THR A 16 -7.01 12.65 -2.82
N ILE A 17 -8.15 12.04 -3.20
CA ILE A 17 -8.95 11.20 -2.29
C ILE A 17 -8.12 9.99 -1.80
N GLY A 18 -7.41 9.30 -2.71
CA GLY A 18 -6.55 8.19 -2.35
C GLY A 18 -5.47 8.59 -1.34
N THR A 19 -4.81 9.73 -1.58
CA THR A 19 -3.81 10.29 -0.67
C THR A 19 -4.39 10.62 0.70
N VAL A 20 -5.58 11.23 0.76
CA VAL A 20 -6.26 11.54 2.03
C VAL A 20 -6.53 10.27 2.84
N PHE A 21 -6.98 9.19 2.19
CA PHE A 21 -7.17 7.90 2.86
C PHE A 21 -5.86 7.38 3.47
N TRP A 22 -4.75 7.39 2.73
CA TRP A 22 -3.45 7.01 3.28
C TRP A 22 -2.96 7.92 4.42
N CYS A 23 -3.29 9.21 4.42
CA CYS A 23 -2.95 10.10 5.54
C CYS A 23 -3.68 9.71 6.83
N ILE A 24 -4.95 9.29 6.74
CA ILE A 24 -5.77 8.98 7.92
C ILE A 24 -5.71 7.50 8.34
N GLN A 25 -5.16 6.62 7.49
CA GLN A 25 -5.22 5.16 7.67
C GLN A 25 -4.69 4.69 9.03
N LEU A 26 -3.68 5.36 9.57
CA LEU A 26 -3.03 4.98 10.83
C LEU A 26 -3.90 5.30 12.05
N ILE A 27 -4.84 6.25 11.94
CA ILE A 27 -5.65 6.74 13.05
C ILE A 27 -6.48 5.61 13.70
N PRO A 28 -7.26 4.81 12.93
CA PRO A 28 -7.99 3.67 13.49
C PRO A 28 -7.10 2.64 14.21
N GLN A 29 -5.90 2.36 13.69
CA GLN A 29 -5.00 1.39 14.31
C GLN A 29 -4.43 1.91 15.63
N VAL A 30 -3.97 3.17 15.64
CA VAL A 30 -3.43 3.82 16.84
C VAL A 30 -4.50 3.93 17.92
N TRP A 31 -5.72 4.32 17.55
CA TRP A 31 -6.83 4.42 18.49
C TRP A 31 -7.23 3.06 19.08
N TYR A 32 -7.33 2.02 18.24
CA TYR A 32 -7.62 0.66 18.70
C TYR A 32 -6.58 0.15 19.70
N ASN A 33 -5.29 0.31 19.39
CA ASN A 33 -4.20 -0.05 20.29
C ASN A 33 -4.25 0.74 21.61
N TRP A 34 -4.50 2.05 21.54
CA TRP A 34 -4.61 2.91 22.72
C TRP A 34 -5.77 2.52 23.63
N ARG A 35 -6.89 2.04 23.07
CA ARG A 35 -8.06 1.58 23.83
C ARG A 35 -7.82 0.22 24.49
N GLN A 36 -7.16 -0.70 23.80
CA GLN A 36 -6.97 -2.07 24.30
C GLN A 36 -5.81 -2.22 25.28
N LYS A 37 -4.90 -1.24 25.38
CA LYS A 37 -3.70 -1.25 26.25
C LYS A 37 -2.83 -2.51 26.12
N LYS A 38 -3.01 -3.27 25.03
CA LYS A 38 -2.32 -4.51 24.69
C LYS A 38 -1.85 -4.41 23.24
N THR A 39 -0.59 -4.75 23.00
CA THR A 39 0.03 -4.79 21.66
C THR A 39 0.35 -6.23 21.26
N GLU A 40 -0.50 -7.18 21.63
CA GLU A 40 -0.28 -8.59 21.29
C GLU A 40 -0.67 -8.84 19.83
N GLY A 41 0.29 -9.32 19.04
CA GLY A 41 0.09 -9.69 17.64
C GLY A 41 0.15 -8.53 16.63
N LEU A 42 0.51 -7.32 17.04
CA LEU A 42 0.79 -6.24 16.10
C LEU A 42 2.30 -6.15 15.84
N PRO A 43 2.81 -6.45 14.64
CA PRO A 43 4.18 -6.16 14.31
C PRO A 43 4.37 -4.64 14.29
N ALA A 44 4.78 -4.03 15.41
CA ALA A 44 5.16 -2.62 15.47
C ALA A 44 6.27 -2.28 14.43
N ALA A 45 7.05 -3.30 14.07
CA ALA A 45 8.00 -3.28 12.96
C ALA A 45 7.36 -2.92 11.61
N MET A 46 6.11 -3.32 11.34
CA MET A 46 5.39 -2.97 10.10
C MET A 46 5.13 -1.46 10.02
N GLY A 47 4.59 -0.86 11.08
CA GLY A 47 4.33 0.58 11.12
C GLY A 47 5.61 1.41 11.03
N LEU A 48 6.71 0.93 11.63
CA LEU A 48 8.04 1.53 11.51
C LEU A 48 8.61 1.37 10.09
N LEU A 49 8.48 0.20 9.48
CA LEU A 49 8.99 -0.07 8.13
C LEU A 49 8.18 0.71 7.07
N TRP A 50 6.87 0.84 7.26
CA TRP A 50 6.00 1.67 6.41
C TRP A 50 6.29 3.16 6.55
N ALA A 51 6.45 3.67 7.78
CA ALA A 51 6.86 5.05 8.00
C ALA A 51 8.26 5.33 7.42
N ALA A 52 9.17 4.36 7.53
CA ALA A 52 10.50 4.42 6.93
C ALA A 52 10.47 4.31 5.39
N CYS A 53 9.46 3.70 4.78
CA CYS A 53 9.24 3.67 3.33
C CYS A 53 8.53 4.93 2.80
N ALA A 54 7.65 5.52 3.60
CA ALA A 54 6.93 6.76 3.24
C ALA A 54 7.89 7.96 3.07
N VAL A 55 9.00 7.98 3.82
CA VAL A 55 10.02 9.03 3.71
C VAL A 55 10.73 9.00 2.34
N PRO A 56 11.31 7.88 1.87
CA PRO A 56 11.82 7.74 0.50
C PRO A 56 10.76 7.98 -0.58
N MET A 57 9.51 7.53 -0.38
CA MET A 57 8.44 7.73 -1.36
C MET A 57 8.04 9.21 -1.48
N GLY A 58 7.97 9.93 -0.36
CA GLY A 58 7.79 11.38 -0.35
C GLY A 58 8.96 12.13 -0.97
N VAL A 59 10.20 11.67 -0.71
CA VAL A 59 11.41 12.20 -1.36
C VAL A 59 11.36 11.93 -2.87
N TYR A 60 10.87 10.79 -3.34
CA TYR A 60 10.73 10.52 -4.77
C TYR A 60 9.76 11.48 -5.45
N LEU A 61 8.59 11.76 -4.87
CA LEU A 61 7.64 12.75 -5.42
C LEU A 61 8.28 14.15 -5.50
N ILE A 62 9.11 14.50 -4.52
CA ILE A 62 9.87 15.77 -4.52
C ILE A 62 10.98 15.73 -5.57
N LEU A 63 11.73 14.64 -5.70
CA LEU A 63 12.78 14.48 -6.72
C LEU A 63 12.19 14.49 -8.13
N GLN A 64 11.01 13.93 -8.34
CA GLN A 64 10.29 13.99 -9.61
C GLN A 64 9.91 15.43 -9.96
N SER A 65 9.54 16.24 -8.96
CA SER A 65 9.31 17.68 -9.15
C SER A 65 10.60 18.44 -9.51
N ILE A 66 11.74 18.03 -8.93
CA ILE A 66 13.06 18.60 -9.24
C ILE A 66 13.53 18.16 -10.63
N GLN A 67 13.28 16.92 -11.05
CA GLN A 67 13.61 16.42 -12.40
C GLN A 67 12.81 17.14 -13.49
N TYR A 68 11.53 17.44 -13.24
CA TYR A 68 10.75 18.30 -14.14
C TYR A 68 11.36 19.71 -14.27
N LEU A 69 11.78 20.29 -13.15
CA LEU A 69 12.48 21.58 -13.13
C LEU A 69 13.82 21.49 -13.87
N GLN A 70 14.56 20.41 -13.66
CA GLN A 70 15.88 20.16 -14.26
C GLN A 70 15.77 19.98 -15.78
N GLY A 71 14.78 19.24 -16.27
CA GLY A 71 14.51 19.13 -17.71
C GLY A 71 14.18 20.47 -18.37
N SER A 72 13.46 21.35 -17.66
CA SER A 72 13.19 22.72 -18.11
C SER A 72 14.47 23.57 -18.17
N ILE A 73 15.34 23.42 -17.17
CA ILE A 73 16.65 24.10 -17.10
C ILE A 73 17.58 23.59 -18.19
N ASP A 74 17.59 22.28 -18.45
CA ASP A 74 18.42 21.64 -19.46
C ASP A 74 18.00 22.04 -20.88
N LEU A 75 16.70 22.23 -21.12
CA LEU A 75 16.18 22.83 -22.36
C LEU A 75 16.63 24.28 -22.53
N LEU A 76 16.52 25.10 -21.48
CA LEU A 76 17.02 26.48 -21.49
C LEU A 76 18.55 26.52 -21.70
N ARG A 77 19.27 25.57 -21.12
CA ARG A 77 20.73 25.45 -21.23
C ARG A 77 21.17 24.97 -22.62
N SER A 78 20.45 24.02 -23.21
CA SER A 78 20.63 23.60 -24.60
C SER A 78 20.37 24.75 -25.60
N SER A 79 19.42 25.64 -25.29
CA SER A 79 19.16 26.82 -26.13
C SER A 79 20.29 27.87 -26.09
N SER A 80 21.10 27.87 -25.02
CA SER A 80 22.18 28.83 -24.80
C SER A 80 23.57 28.27 -25.12
N ASP A 81 23.76 26.95 -25.02
CA ASP A 81 24.97 26.24 -25.45
C ASP A 81 24.58 25.00 -26.29
N PRO A 82 24.58 25.11 -27.62
CA PRO A 82 24.22 24.01 -28.53
C PRO A 82 25.19 22.80 -28.46
N GLY A 83 26.38 22.98 -27.88
CA GLY A 83 27.35 21.91 -27.64
C GLY A 83 27.15 21.20 -26.30
N TRP A 84 26.23 21.68 -25.46
CA TRP A 84 25.93 21.07 -24.18
C TRP A 84 25.17 19.75 -24.39
N THR A 85 25.91 18.66 -24.41
CA THR A 85 25.37 17.32 -24.18
C THR A 85 25.32 17.13 -22.67
N GLY A 86 24.19 17.50 -22.05
CA GLY A 86 23.96 17.19 -20.65
C GLY A 86 24.25 15.73 -20.33
N SER A 87 24.46 15.41 -19.06
CA SER A 87 24.28 14.04 -18.61
C SER A 87 22.83 13.66 -18.92
N THR A 88 22.60 13.01 -20.06
CA THR A 88 21.36 12.35 -20.45
C THR A 88 21.16 11.22 -19.48
N PHE A 89 20.80 11.57 -18.26
CA PHE A 89 20.23 10.64 -17.33
C PHE A 89 18.87 10.32 -17.92
N ASP A 90 18.81 9.21 -18.66
CA ASP A 90 17.59 8.70 -19.26
C ASP A 90 16.47 8.76 -18.20
N PRO A 91 15.48 9.66 -18.36
CA PRO A 91 14.42 9.85 -17.37
C PRO A 91 13.67 8.53 -17.15
N ASP A 92 13.47 7.79 -18.25
CA ASP A 92 12.76 6.51 -18.28
C ASP A 92 13.44 5.43 -17.40
N PHE A 93 14.78 5.36 -17.38
CA PHE A 93 15.48 4.36 -16.59
C PHE A 93 15.37 4.63 -15.09
N LYS A 94 15.47 5.91 -14.68
CA LYS A 94 15.32 6.28 -13.27
C LYS A 94 13.93 5.99 -12.74
N ASP A 95 12.91 6.33 -13.53
CA ASP A 95 11.53 6.13 -13.12
C ASP A 95 11.25 4.63 -12.96
N ILE A 96 11.57 3.81 -13.96
CA ILE A 96 11.43 2.34 -13.90
C ILE A 96 12.20 1.75 -12.71
N LEU A 97 13.45 2.16 -12.49
CA LEU A 97 14.27 1.67 -11.39
C LEU A 97 13.62 1.98 -10.04
N VAL A 98 13.13 3.21 -9.85
CA VAL A 98 12.53 3.61 -8.58
C VAL A 98 11.19 2.90 -8.35
N GLY A 99 10.32 2.83 -9.36
CA GLY A 99 9.03 2.12 -9.20
C GLY A 99 9.20 0.61 -9.00
N ALA A 100 10.19 0.00 -9.65
CA ALA A 100 10.53 -1.40 -9.43
C ALA A 100 11.04 -1.64 -7.99
N VAL A 101 11.98 -0.80 -7.52
CA VAL A 101 12.49 -0.87 -6.15
C VAL A 101 11.40 -0.62 -5.12
N ALA A 102 10.53 0.38 -5.35
CA ALA A 102 9.39 0.68 -4.48
C ALA A 102 8.42 -0.51 -4.40
N THR A 103 8.09 -1.14 -5.53
CA THR A 103 7.22 -2.31 -5.57
C THR A 103 7.81 -3.49 -4.82
N VAL A 104 9.12 -3.77 -5.00
CA VAL A 104 9.82 -4.85 -4.29
C VAL A 104 9.89 -4.57 -2.79
N LEU A 105 10.22 -3.35 -2.39
CA LEU A 105 10.27 -2.95 -0.98
C LEU A 105 8.91 -3.04 -0.31
N LEU A 106 7.84 -2.61 -1.00
CA LEU A 106 6.48 -2.69 -0.50
C LEU A 106 6.05 -4.14 -0.30
N ALA A 107 6.30 -5.00 -1.31
CA ALA A 107 6.03 -6.44 -1.19
C ALA A 107 6.84 -7.07 -0.05
N ALA A 108 8.12 -6.69 0.09
CA ALA A 108 8.97 -7.15 1.18
C ALA A 108 8.45 -6.72 2.56
N GLY A 109 7.88 -5.52 2.66
CA GLY A 109 7.26 -5.00 3.89
C GLY A 109 6.03 -5.79 4.35
N LEU A 110 5.37 -6.50 3.43
CA LEU A 110 4.22 -7.36 3.75
C LEU A 110 4.63 -8.78 4.16
N ILE A 111 5.88 -9.21 3.90
CA ILE A 111 6.37 -10.56 4.22
C ILE A 111 6.14 -10.94 5.70
N PRO A 112 6.46 -10.09 6.70
CA PRO A 112 6.25 -10.44 8.11
C PRO A 112 4.78 -10.75 8.42
N ILE A 113 3.84 -10.02 7.79
CA ILE A 113 2.40 -10.24 7.95
C ILE A 113 2.00 -11.61 7.41
N TYR A 114 2.42 -11.93 6.18
CA TYR A 114 2.14 -13.22 5.58
C TYR A 114 2.76 -14.39 6.36
N PHE A 115 3.95 -14.18 6.94
CA PHE A 115 4.59 -15.17 7.78
C PHE A 115 3.83 -15.42 9.09
N GLU A 116 3.32 -14.35 9.73
CA GLU A 116 2.44 -14.48 10.89
C GLU A 116 1.12 -15.15 10.53
N LEU A 117 0.53 -14.84 9.37
CA LEU A 117 -0.67 -15.51 8.87
C LEU A 117 -0.42 -17.02 8.68
N TRP A 118 0.72 -17.40 8.08
CA TRP A 118 1.03 -18.80 7.84
C TRP A 118 1.23 -19.58 9.15
N LYS A 119 1.98 -19.02 10.11
CA LYS A 119 2.17 -19.63 11.44
C LYS A 119 0.87 -19.79 12.22
N ARG A 120 -0.10 -18.89 12.03
CA ARG A 120 -1.38 -18.87 12.76
C ARG A 120 -2.54 -19.47 11.95
N GLN A 121 -2.24 -20.31 10.97
CA GLN A 121 -3.21 -21.01 10.11
C GLN A 121 -4.21 -20.10 9.37
N GLY A 122 -3.78 -18.90 8.97
CA GLY A 122 -4.60 -17.92 8.24
C GLY A 122 -5.41 -16.99 9.15
N ARG A 123 -5.25 -17.08 10.47
CA ARG A 123 -5.90 -16.15 11.41
C ARG A 123 -5.16 -14.82 11.46
N VAL A 124 -5.76 -13.79 10.86
CA VAL A 124 -5.36 -12.38 11.05
C VAL A 124 -5.65 -11.95 12.50
N ILE A 125 -4.59 -11.71 13.28
CA ILE A 125 -4.63 -11.17 14.66
C ILE A 125 -3.85 -9.87 14.66
N GLY A 126 -4.26 -8.89 15.46
CA GLY A 126 -3.56 -7.61 15.63
C GLY A 126 -3.91 -6.57 14.56
N LEU A 127 -4.19 -6.97 13.33
CA LEU A 127 -4.57 -6.04 12.25
C LEU A 127 -6.01 -5.51 12.42
N ASN A 128 -6.19 -4.19 12.44
CA ASN A 128 -7.53 -3.58 12.43
C ASN A 128 -8.13 -3.64 11.02
N TRP A 129 -9.33 -4.21 10.91
CA TRP A 129 -10.09 -4.28 9.66
C TRP A 129 -10.37 -2.90 9.04
N VAL A 130 -10.54 -1.86 9.87
CA VAL A 130 -10.75 -0.48 9.40
C VAL A 130 -9.47 0.10 8.82
N PHE A 131 -8.32 -0.17 9.44
CA PHE A 131 -7.01 0.21 8.91
C PHE A 131 -6.81 -0.40 7.51
N LEU A 132 -6.97 -1.72 7.38
CA LEU A 132 -6.77 -2.43 6.12
C LEU A 132 -7.74 -1.91 5.03
N SER A 133 -8.98 -1.60 5.41
CA SER A 133 -9.97 -1.13 4.43
C SER A 133 -9.65 0.27 3.90
N ILE A 134 -9.14 1.17 4.74
CA ILE A 134 -8.75 2.53 4.31
C ILE A 134 -7.54 2.46 3.38
N ASP A 135 -6.60 1.57 3.68
CA ASP A 135 -5.39 1.33 2.86
C ASP A 135 -5.74 0.82 1.45
N THR A 136 -6.60 -0.22 1.38
CA THR A 136 -7.09 -0.75 0.11
C THR A 136 -7.88 0.29 -0.68
N LEU A 137 -8.67 1.14 -0.01
CA LEU A 137 -9.36 2.25 -0.67
C LEU A 137 -8.36 3.29 -1.21
N GLY A 138 -7.32 3.63 -0.45
CA GLY A 138 -6.24 4.51 -0.91
C GLY A 138 -5.59 4.01 -2.20
N GLY A 139 -5.23 2.73 -2.24
CA GLY A 139 -4.66 2.07 -3.43
C GLY A 139 -5.64 2.01 -4.61
N LEU A 140 -6.92 1.69 -4.35
CA LEU A 140 -7.95 1.58 -5.38
C LEU A 140 -8.29 2.94 -6.02
N PHE A 141 -8.44 3.99 -5.21
CA PHE A 141 -8.68 5.35 -5.71
C PHE A 141 -7.48 5.89 -6.48
N SER A 142 -6.26 5.56 -6.07
CA SER A 142 -5.03 5.92 -6.79
C SER A 142 -4.92 5.17 -8.13
N LEU A 143 -5.33 3.90 -8.19
CA LEU A 143 -5.42 3.14 -9.44
C LEU A 143 -6.48 3.73 -10.39
N PHE A 144 -7.64 4.13 -9.87
CA PHE A 144 -8.68 4.79 -10.67
C PHE A 144 -8.24 6.17 -11.14
N ALA A 145 -7.46 6.92 -10.35
CA ALA A 145 -6.87 8.19 -10.76
C ALA A 145 -5.97 8.01 -11.98
N LEU A 146 -5.16 6.94 -11.97
CA LEU A 146 -4.26 6.59 -13.08
C LEU A 146 -5.03 6.13 -14.32
N ALA A 147 -6.07 5.30 -14.13
CA ALA A 147 -6.93 4.85 -15.21
C ALA A 147 -7.77 5.98 -15.82
N ALA A 148 -8.12 6.99 -15.02
CA ALA A 148 -8.79 8.20 -15.48
C ALA A 148 -7.82 9.17 -16.19
N GLN A 149 -6.51 9.00 -16.05
CA GLN A 149 -5.53 9.76 -16.80
C GLN A 149 -5.47 9.19 -18.23
N GLY A 150 -5.67 10.03 -19.25
CA GLY A 150 -5.70 9.57 -20.66
C GLY A 150 -4.40 8.91 -21.15
N THR A 151 -3.32 9.01 -20.37
CA THR A 151 -2.03 8.34 -20.56
C THR A 151 -1.77 7.45 -19.35
N PHE A 152 -1.88 6.14 -19.53
CA PHE A 152 -1.72 5.19 -18.42
C PHE A 152 -0.23 5.01 -18.06
N ASP A 153 0.15 5.43 -16.85
CA ASP A 153 1.47 5.12 -16.30
C ASP A 153 1.50 3.65 -15.85
N ILE A 154 2.13 2.79 -16.65
CA ILE A 154 2.20 1.35 -16.39
C ILE A 154 2.91 1.06 -15.07
N LEU A 155 3.90 1.88 -14.69
CA LEU A 155 4.73 1.63 -13.52
C LEU A 155 3.95 1.88 -12.23
N GLY A 156 3.30 3.05 -12.12
CA GLY A 156 2.40 3.35 -11.02
C GLY A 156 1.21 2.38 -10.95
N GLY A 157 0.69 1.97 -12.11
CA GLY A 157 -0.42 1.03 -12.21
C GLY A 157 -0.07 -0.34 -11.65
N ILE A 158 1.11 -0.89 -11.99
CA ILE A 158 1.59 -2.18 -11.45
C ILE A 158 1.71 -2.11 -9.93
N MET A 159 2.30 -1.04 -9.38
CA MET A 159 2.48 -0.90 -7.94
C MET A 159 1.13 -0.97 -7.21
N TYR A 160 0.13 -0.18 -7.64
CA TYR A 160 -1.18 -0.19 -7.00
C TYR A 160 -1.93 -1.52 -7.16
N ILE A 161 -1.82 -2.17 -8.33
CA ILE A 161 -2.43 -3.49 -8.54
C ILE A 161 -1.80 -4.52 -7.60
N VAL A 162 -0.48 -4.55 -7.47
CA VAL A 162 0.22 -5.49 -6.58
C VAL A 162 -0.20 -5.27 -5.11
N VAL A 163 -0.26 -4.02 -4.65
CA VAL A 163 -0.73 -3.65 -3.30
C VAL A 163 -2.13 -4.20 -3.05
N VAL A 164 -3.08 -3.87 -3.94
CA VAL A 164 -4.47 -4.30 -3.83
C VAL A 164 -4.58 -5.82 -3.84
N LEU A 165 -3.83 -6.53 -4.69
CA LEU A 165 -3.85 -7.98 -4.75
C LEU A 165 -3.31 -8.63 -3.47
N LEU A 166 -2.21 -8.11 -2.91
CA LEU A 166 -1.67 -8.62 -1.66
C LEU A 166 -2.66 -8.41 -0.51
N GLU A 167 -3.25 -7.22 -0.39
CA GLU A 167 -4.27 -6.95 0.63
C GLU A 167 -5.51 -7.83 0.48
N MET A 168 -5.98 -8.05 -0.75
CA MET A 168 -7.06 -8.99 -1.04
C MET A 168 -6.70 -10.43 -0.61
N GLY A 169 -5.43 -10.82 -0.72
CA GLY A 169 -4.92 -12.07 -0.18
C GLY A 169 -5.05 -12.18 1.34
N ILE A 170 -4.84 -11.08 2.08
CA ILE A 170 -5.02 -11.03 3.54
C ILE A 170 -6.50 -11.21 3.90
N TYR A 171 -7.40 -10.51 3.20
CA TYR A 171 -8.84 -10.69 3.36
C TYR A 171 -9.27 -12.13 3.10
N LEU A 172 -8.81 -12.70 1.98
CA LEU A 172 -9.15 -14.05 1.58
C LEU A 172 -8.66 -15.08 2.60
N SER A 173 -7.43 -14.96 3.08
CA SER A 173 -6.86 -15.83 4.11
C SER A 173 -7.73 -15.84 5.39
N HIS A 174 -8.16 -14.66 5.86
CA HIS A 174 -9.04 -14.59 7.02
C HIS A 174 -10.43 -15.16 6.76
N ILE A 175 -11.00 -14.94 5.58
CA ILE A 175 -12.31 -15.50 5.21
C ILE A 175 -12.24 -17.02 5.15
N ILE A 176 -11.18 -17.57 4.55
CA ILE A 176 -10.93 -19.02 4.50
C ILE A 176 -10.81 -19.58 5.91
N TRP A 177 -10.01 -18.95 6.78
CA TRP A 177 -9.90 -19.36 8.18
C TRP A 177 -11.27 -19.31 8.90
N ARG A 178 -12.02 -18.23 8.71
CA ARG A 178 -13.37 -18.05 9.29
C ARG A 178 -14.34 -19.14 8.87
N ILE A 179 -14.22 -19.66 7.64
CA ILE A 179 -15.05 -20.74 7.09
C ILE A 179 -14.57 -22.11 7.59
N ARG A 180 -13.26 -22.36 7.50
CA ARG A 180 -12.60 -23.63 7.92
C ARG A 180 -12.84 -23.95 9.39
N PHE A 181 -12.78 -22.93 10.26
CA PHE A 181 -12.91 -23.07 11.70
C PHE A 181 -14.29 -22.64 12.23
N ARG A 182 -15.33 -22.69 11.38
CA ARG A 182 -16.72 -22.43 11.83
C ARG A 182 -17.16 -23.38 12.94
N GLY A 183 -16.74 -24.66 12.86
CA GLY A 183 -17.02 -25.68 13.88
C GLY A 183 -16.40 -25.31 15.22
N ALA A 184 -15.07 -25.16 15.26
CA ALA A 184 -14.31 -24.74 16.44
C ALA A 184 -14.84 -23.44 17.06
N ARG A 185 -15.26 -22.46 16.24
CA ARG A 185 -15.87 -21.21 16.76
C ARG A 185 -17.25 -21.40 17.39
N LYS A 186 -18.06 -22.33 16.87
CA LYS A 186 -19.35 -22.69 17.48
C LYS A 186 -19.12 -23.42 18.79
N GLU A 187 -18.13 -24.32 18.82
CA GLU A 187 -17.76 -25.08 20.01
C GLU A 187 -17.17 -24.20 21.11
N ALA A 188 -16.28 -23.26 20.79
CA ALA A 188 -15.78 -22.27 21.75
C ALA A 188 -16.93 -21.43 22.35
N LYS A 189 -17.91 -21.04 21.54
CA LYS A 189 -19.10 -20.31 22.03
C LYS A 189 -20.02 -21.18 22.89
N ALA A 190 -20.14 -22.48 22.58
CA ALA A 190 -21.01 -23.40 23.31
C ALA A 190 -20.37 -23.87 24.63
N SER A 191 -19.05 -24.09 24.63
CA SER A 191 -18.29 -24.56 25.79
C SER A 191 -17.81 -23.44 26.71
N GLY A 192 -17.82 -22.18 26.23
CA GLY A 192 -17.25 -21.04 26.96
C GLY A 192 -15.73 -21.07 27.09
N ARG A 193 -15.04 -22.04 26.47
CA ARG A 193 -13.57 -22.13 26.42
C ARG A 193 -13.00 -21.06 25.49
N SER A 194 -11.73 -20.71 25.68
CA SER A 194 -11.06 -19.78 24.77
C SER A 194 -10.96 -20.41 23.37
N LEU A 195 -11.00 -19.59 22.32
CA LEU A 195 -10.94 -20.10 20.96
C LEU A 195 -9.58 -20.73 20.66
N GLU A 196 -8.52 -20.23 21.29
CA GLU A 196 -7.18 -20.82 21.23
C GLU A 196 -7.18 -22.28 21.70
N ASP A 197 -7.76 -22.57 22.87
CA ASP A 197 -7.78 -23.92 23.44
C ASP A 197 -8.52 -24.91 22.52
N VAL A 198 -9.65 -24.50 21.95
CA VAL A 198 -10.44 -25.36 21.04
C VAL A 198 -9.70 -25.61 19.72
N LEU A 199 -8.90 -24.64 19.26
CA LEU A 199 -8.09 -24.80 18.06
C LEU A 199 -6.89 -25.71 18.29
N GLU A 200 -6.25 -25.66 19.46
CA GLU A 200 -5.21 -26.63 19.84
C GLU A 200 -5.77 -28.05 19.87
N ASP A 201 -6.94 -28.26 20.49
CA ASP A 201 -7.59 -29.57 20.55
C ASP A 201 -8.01 -30.10 19.15
N CYS A 202 -8.39 -29.22 18.21
CA CYS A 202 -8.78 -29.60 16.85
C CYS A 202 -7.61 -29.83 15.88
N CYS A 203 -6.42 -29.29 16.19
CA CYS A 203 -5.24 -29.33 15.32
C CYS A 203 -4.08 -30.17 15.89
N ALA A 204 -4.22 -30.70 17.11
CA ALA A 204 -3.40 -31.79 17.65
C ALA A 204 -3.69 -33.12 16.93
#